data_AF-A0A9P8JL43-F1
#
_entry.id   AF-A0A9P8JL43-F1
#
_cell.length_a   1.000
_cell.length_b   1.000
_cell.length_c   1.000
_cell.angle_alpha   90.00
_cell.angle_beta   90.00
_cell.angle_gamma   90.00
#
_symmetry.space_group_name_H-M   'P 1'
#
loop_
_entity.id
_entity.type
_entity.pdbx_description
1 polymer ?
#
loop_
_entity_poly.entity_id
_entity_poly.type
_entity_poly.pdbx_seq_one_letter_code
_entity_poly.pdbx_strand_id
1 'polypeptide(L)'
;MPETLLGIRSDDQGRTETIAPGQEDHLPALCAKVHARVTAFLAAQASTDRLRGVQEQTRLSLKILDEALERYSLAELSLSYNGGKDCLVLLILYLAALHAHSVKTSTPLPDRLDSVYIVSPHPFPEVEDFVQLSIDTYRLNLARYAKSMRQAFEDYLHDNSHVKAIFVGTRRTDPHGASLKYFDPTDRGWPAFMRIHPVIDWHYAEVWTFIRHLNIPYCSLYDKGYTSLGGTTDTHPNPVLKAKNENDSYRPAYELVQDEEERLGRDR
;
A
#
# COMPACT_ATOMS: atom_id res chain seq x y z
N MET A 1 22.82 14.57 14.05
CA MET A 1 22.91 13.12 13.80
C MET A 1 21.49 12.70 13.46
N PRO A 2 21.17 12.25 12.24
CA PRO A 2 19.81 11.84 11.93
C PRO A 2 19.45 10.65 12.82
N GLU A 3 18.36 10.77 13.57
CA GLU A 3 17.82 9.69 14.38
C GLU A 3 17.47 8.52 13.46
N THR A 4 17.95 7.34 13.80
CA THR A 4 17.59 6.09 13.14
C THR A 4 16.08 5.92 13.29
N LEU A 5 15.34 6.04 12.17
CA LEU A 5 13.94 5.62 12.11
C LEU A 5 13.86 4.17 12.61
N LEU A 6 13.31 3.99 13.81
CA LEU A 6 13.05 2.67 14.39
C LEU A 6 12.08 1.95 13.45
N GLY A 7 12.59 0.89 12.81
CA GLY A 7 11.93 0.17 11.72
C GLY A 7 12.91 -0.59 10.81
N ILE A 8 14.22 -0.28 10.88
CA ILE A 8 15.24 -1.02 10.12
C ILE A 8 16.08 -1.87 11.07
N ARG A 9 15.82 -3.18 11.10
CA ARG A 9 16.83 -4.19 11.42
C ARG A 9 17.05 -5.07 10.19
N SER A 10 18.29 -5.06 9.70
CA SER A 10 18.84 -6.01 8.73
C SER A 10 19.69 -7.00 9.50
N ASP A 11 19.50 -8.31 9.32
CA ASP A 11 20.59 -9.29 9.48
C ASP A 11 20.31 -10.72 8.90
N ASP A 12 21.42 -11.26 8.39
CA ASP A 12 21.98 -12.63 8.41
C ASP A 12 21.25 -13.84 7.77
N GLN A 13 20.07 -13.70 7.18
CA GLN A 13 19.34 -14.86 6.61
C GLN A 13 19.29 -14.98 5.09
N GLY A 14 20.17 -14.30 4.33
CA GLY A 14 20.22 -14.43 2.88
C GLY A 14 18.94 -13.99 2.16
N ARG A 15 18.13 -13.13 2.80
CA ARG A 15 16.95 -12.51 2.17
C ARG A 15 17.40 -11.25 1.42
N THR A 16 16.82 -11.03 0.25
CA THR A 16 17.08 -9.86 -0.62
C THR A 16 17.14 -8.56 0.18
N GLU A 17 18.10 -7.70 -0.16
CA GLU A 17 18.28 -6.38 0.45
C GLU A 17 16.95 -5.64 0.59
N THR A 18 16.71 -5.04 1.76
CA THR A 18 15.58 -4.15 2.00
C THR A 18 15.58 -3.05 0.94
N ILE A 19 14.44 -2.84 0.27
CA ILE A 19 14.29 -1.73 -0.68
C ILE A 19 14.33 -0.44 0.14
N ALA A 20 15.38 0.35 -0.06
CA ALA A 20 15.61 1.59 0.65
C ALA A 20 15.75 2.78 -0.32
N PRO A 21 15.48 4.02 0.15
CA PRO A 21 15.67 5.21 -0.66
C PRO A 21 17.10 5.31 -1.19
N GLY A 22 17.25 5.81 -2.42
CA GLY A 22 18.56 6.07 -3.03
C GLY A 22 19.36 4.84 -3.44
N GLN A 23 18.79 3.64 -3.35
CA GLN A 23 19.42 2.42 -3.88
C GLN A 23 19.19 2.21 -5.38
N GLU A 24 18.06 2.67 -5.90
CA GLU A 24 17.66 2.48 -7.31
C GLU A 24 17.18 3.81 -7.88
N ASP A 25 17.96 4.40 -8.78
CA ASP A 25 17.64 5.71 -9.37
C ASP A 25 16.57 5.63 -10.49
N HIS A 26 16.30 4.42 -10.98
CA HIS A 26 15.43 4.17 -12.12
C HIS A 26 14.32 3.17 -11.82
N LEU A 27 13.09 3.52 -12.17
CA LEU A 27 11.91 2.69 -11.94
C LEU A 27 12.01 1.27 -12.55
N PRO A 28 12.55 1.05 -13.77
CA PRO A 28 12.71 -0.31 -14.30
C PRO A 28 13.55 -1.25 -13.43
N ALA A 29 14.68 -0.77 -12.89
CA ALA A 29 15.56 -1.55 -12.03
C ALA A 29 14.88 -1.87 -10.69
N LEU A 30 14.23 -0.88 -10.10
CA LEU A 30 13.40 -1.06 -8.91
C LEU A 30 12.30 -2.11 -9.13
N CYS A 31 11.52 -2.00 -10.20
CA CYS A 31 10.46 -2.95 -10.54
C CYS A 31 11.02 -4.37 -10.70
N ALA A 32 12.20 -4.53 -11.34
CA ALA A 32 12.87 -5.82 -11.46
C ALA A 32 13.27 -6.41 -10.09
N LYS A 33 13.84 -5.60 -9.19
CA LYS A 33 14.21 -6.00 -7.82
C LYS A 33 12.98 -6.43 -7.00
N VAL A 34 11.90 -5.65 -7.07
CA VAL A 34 10.62 -5.96 -6.42
C VAL A 34 10.03 -7.25 -6.98
N HIS A 35 9.98 -7.38 -8.31
CA HIS A 35 9.47 -8.56 -8.98
C HIS A 35 10.23 -9.83 -8.58
N ALA A 36 11.57 -9.80 -8.61
CA ALA A 36 12.38 -10.93 -8.19
C ALA A 36 12.10 -11.35 -6.74
N ARG A 37 11.92 -10.38 -5.84
CA ARG A 37 11.58 -10.62 -4.43
C ARG A 37 10.20 -11.26 -4.26
N VAL A 38 9.17 -10.75 -4.94
CA VAL A 38 7.81 -11.31 -4.90
C VAL A 38 7.79 -12.71 -5.51
N THR A 39 8.49 -12.93 -6.63
CA THR A 39 8.62 -14.23 -7.27
C THR A 39 9.32 -15.26 -6.36
N ALA A 40 10.40 -14.87 -5.68
CA ALA A 40 11.07 -15.73 -4.70
C ALA A 40 10.14 -16.09 -3.54
N PHE A 41 9.36 -15.13 -3.02
CA PHE A 41 8.35 -15.39 -1.99
C PHE A 41 7.27 -16.37 -2.46
N LEU A 42 6.79 -16.24 -3.70
CA LEU A 42 5.78 -17.14 -4.26
C LEU A 42 6.31 -18.55 -4.57
N ALA A 43 7.61 -18.69 -4.81
CA ALA A 43 8.27 -19.98 -5.07
C ALA A 43 8.66 -20.73 -3.79
N ALA A 44 8.83 -20.01 -2.67
CA ALA A 44 9.18 -20.62 -1.39
C ALA A 44 8.05 -21.51 -0.84
N GLN A 45 8.43 -22.62 -0.19
CA GLN A 45 7.46 -23.48 0.50
C GLN A 45 6.88 -22.75 1.71
N ALA A 46 5.55 -22.61 1.76
CA ALA A 46 4.88 -21.98 2.89
C ALA A 46 5.01 -22.85 4.16
N SER A 47 5.61 -22.29 5.21
CA SER A 47 5.79 -22.97 6.50
C SER A 47 4.55 -22.93 7.40
N THR A 48 3.55 -22.11 7.06
CA THR A 48 2.28 -21.97 7.79
C THR A 48 1.11 -21.81 6.82
N ASP A 49 -0.10 -22.13 7.27
CA ASP A 49 -1.31 -21.92 6.46
C ASP A 49 -1.54 -20.42 6.17
N ARG A 50 -1.19 -19.54 7.11
CA ARG A 50 -1.24 -18.08 6.89
C ARG A 50 -0.34 -17.65 5.74
N LEU A 51 0.91 -18.15 5.68
CA LEU A 51 1.80 -17.83 4.56
C LEU A 51 1.28 -18.38 3.24
N ARG A 52 0.65 -19.57 3.25
CA ARG A 52 0.02 -20.14 2.06
C ARG A 52 -1.11 -19.24 1.56
N GLY A 53 -1.99 -18.78 2.46
CA GLY A 53 -3.06 -17.83 2.15
C GLY A 53 -2.51 -16.52 1.56
N VAL A 54 -1.46 -15.94 2.17
CA VAL A 54 -0.81 -14.73 1.62
C VAL A 54 -0.24 -14.97 0.22
N GLN A 55 0.37 -16.13 -0.05
CA GLN A 55 0.86 -16.47 -1.40
C GLN A 55 -0.30 -16.61 -2.40
N GLU A 56 -1.42 -17.21 -2.00
CA GLU A 56 -2.63 -17.33 -2.82
C GLU A 56 -3.22 -15.94 -3.15
N GLN A 57 -3.37 -15.08 -2.14
CA GLN A 57 -3.83 -13.70 -2.30
C GLN A 57 -2.88 -12.88 -3.17
N THR A 58 -1.56 -13.04 -2.99
CA THR A 58 -0.54 -12.40 -3.84
C THR A 58 -0.72 -12.79 -5.30
N ARG A 59 -0.92 -14.09 -5.59
CA ARG A 59 -1.16 -14.56 -6.98
C ARG A 59 -2.44 -13.99 -7.55
N LEU A 60 -3.51 -13.89 -6.75
CA LEU A 60 -4.77 -13.31 -7.19
C LEU A 60 -4.62 -11.82 -7.51
N SER A 61 -4.03 -11.04 -6.61
CA SER A 61 -3.76 -9.61 -6.84
C SER A 61 -2.91 -9.37 -8.09
N LEU A 62 -1.87 -10.18 -8.32
CA LEU A 62 -1.05 -10.08 -9.53
C LEU A 62 -1.84 -10.36 -10.82
N LYS A 63 -2.81 -11.27 -10.79
CA LYS A 63 -3.71 -11.50 -11.94
C LYS A 63 -4.60 -10.28 -12.23
N ILE A 64 -5.16 -9.66 -11.19
CA ILE A 64 -5.98 -8.44 -11.33
C ILE A 64 -5.14 -7.28 -11.86
N LEU A 65 -3.88 -7.17 -11.41
CA LEU A 65 -2.94 -6.16 -11.91
C LEU A 65 -2.55 -6.40 -13.37
N ASP A 66 -2.29 -7.65 -13.78
CA ASP A 66 -2.01 -7.98 -15.19
C ASP A 66 -3.22 -7.66 -16.07
N GLU A 67 -4.44 -8.01 -15.63
CA GLU A 67 -5.69 -7.66 -16.33
C GLU A 67 -5.87 -6.14 -16.48
N ALA A 68 -5.53 -5.36 -15.44
CA ALA A 68 -5.56 -3.90 -15.53
C ALA A 68 -4.54 -3.36 -16.54
N LEU A 69 -3.32 -3.90 -16.54
CA LEU A 69 -2.25 -3.52 -17.47
C LEU A 69 -2.52 -3.95 -18.92
N GLU A 70 -3.38 -4.95 -19.13
CA GLU A 70 -3.88 -5.31 -20.46
C GLU A 70 -5.02 -4.39 -20.94
N ARG A 71 -5.78 -3.80 -20.01
CA ARG A 71 -6.95 -2.94 -20.31
C ARG A 71 -6.59 -1.47 -20.52
N TYR A 72 -5.56 -1.00 -19.84
CA TYR A 72 -5.18 0.41 -19.78
C TYR A 72 -3.70 0.56 -20.09
N SER A 73 -3.36 1.58 -20.86
CA SER A 73 -1.96 2.00 -20.99
C SER A 73 -1.44 2.54 -19.66
N LEU A 74 -0.11 2.54 -19.48
CA LEU A 74 0.52 3.04 -18.25
C LEU A 74 0.17 4.50 -17.96
N ALA A 75 -0.02 5.33 -18.98
CA ALA A 75 -0.43 6.73 -18.81
C ALA A 75 -1.88 6.84 -18.30
N GLU A 76 -2.76 5.89 -18.62
CA GLU A 76 -4.16 5.93 -18.19
C GLU A 76 -4.35 5.43 -16.74
N LEU A 77 -3.28 4.94 -16.10
CA LEU A 77 -3.29 4.37 -14.77
C LEU A 77 -2.69 5.33 -13.75
N SER A 78 -3.31 5.38 -12.57
CA SER A 78 -2.75 6.05 -11.39
C SER A 78 -2.95 5.19 -10.13
N LEU A 79 -2.19 5.47 -9.08
CA LEU A 79 -2.29 4.83 -7.78
C LEU A 79 -2.75 5.82 -6.71
N SER A 80 -3.83 5.50 -5.99
CA SER A 80 -4.19 6.20 -4.76
C SER A 80 -3.30 5.71 -3.61
N TYR A 81 -2.41 6.57 -3.13
CA TYR A 81 -1.38 6.23 -2.13
C TYR A 81 -1.41 7.21 -0.96
N ASN A 82 -1.61 6.70 0.25
CA ASN A 82 -1.71 7.51 1.47
C ASN A 82 -0.67 7.15 2.55
N GLY A 83 0.32 6.32 2.23
CA GLY A 83 1.33 5.85 3.18
C GLY A 83 0.85 4.76 4.14
N GLY A 84 -0.43 4.35 4.08
CA GLY A 84 -0.97 3.27 4.88
C GLY A 84 -0.52 1.88 4.41
N LYS A 85 -0.60 0.89 5.31
CA LYS A 85 -0.19 -0.50 5.07
C LYS A 85 -0.85 -1.14 3.82
N ASP A 86 -2.12 -0.85 3.56
CA ASP A 86 -2.89 -1.53 2.51
C ASP A 86 -2.49 -1.04 1.11
N CYS A 87 -2.39 0.29 0.93
CA CYS A 87 -1.88 0.87 -0.32
C CYS A 87 -0.39 0.58 -0.54
N LEU A 88 0.38 0.35 0.53
CA LEU A 88 1.77 -0.10 0.45
C LEU A 88 1.88 -1.53 -0.11
N VAL A 89 1.07 -2.48 0.36
CA VAL A 89 1.02 -3.83 -0.23
C VAL A 89 0.66 -3.73 -1.72
N LEU A 90 -0.38 -2.96 -2.05
CA LEU A 90 -0.80 -2.72 -3.43
C LEU A 90 0.33 -2.14 -4.30
N LEU A 91 1.06 -1.14 -3.80
CA LEU A 91 2.20 -0.53 -4.51
C LEU A 91 3.29 -1.57 -4.82
N ILE A 92 3.67 -2.38 -3.84
CA ILE A 92 4.70 -3.41 -4.04
C ILE A 92 4.26 -4.45 -5.09
N LEU A 93 3.01 -4.89 -5.03
CA LEU A 93 2.47 -5.82 -6.02
C LEU A 93 2.37 -5.18 -7.41
N TYR A 94 2.02 -3.90 -7.49
CA TYR A 94 1.96 -3.17 -8.75
C TYR A 94 3.34 -3.05 -9.40
N LEU A 95 4.39 -2.71 -8.64
CA LEU A 95 5.77 -2.68 -9.13
C LEU A 95 6.22 -4.05 -9.68
N ALA A 96 5.87 -5.14 -8.98
CA ALA A 96 6.16 -6.49 -9.47
C ALA A 96 5.43 -6.83 -10.78
N ALA A 97 4.17 -6.41 -10.91
CA ALA A 97 3.37 -6.62 -12.11
C ALA A 97 3.87 -5.78 -13.29
N LEU A 98 4.30 -4.53 -13.05
CA LEU A 98 4.87 -3.65 -14.07
C LEU A 98 6.10 -4.26 -14.73
N HIS A 99 7.01 -4.85 -13.95
CA HIS A 99 8.17 -5.55 -14.52
C HIS A 99 7.75 -6.71 -15.41
N ALA A 100 6.87 -7.58 -14.90
CA ALA A 100 6.41 -8.75 -15.65
C ALA A 100 5.74 -8.33 -16.97
N HIS A 101 4.88 -7.32 -16.92
CA HIS A 101 4.20 -6.79 -18.08
C HIS A 101 5.18 -6.14 -19.08
N SER A 102 6.10 -5.31 -18.61
CA SER A 102 7.12 -4.66 -19.44
C SER A 102 7.98 -5.66 -20.20
N VAL A 103 8.41 -6.75 -19.53
CA VAL A 103 9.15 -7.84 -20.19
C VAL A 103 8.27 -8.60 -21.18
N LYS A 104 7.03 -8.93 -20.80
CA LYS A 104 6.05 -9.66 -21.65
C LYS A 104 5.73 -8.90 -22.93
N THR A 105 5.57 -7.58 -22.86
CA THR A 105 5.11 -6.75 -24.00
C THR A 105 6.21 -5.92 -24.64
N SER A 106 7.44 -5.94 -24.11
CA SER A 106 8.53 -5.03 -24.48
C SER A 106 8.14 -3.55 -24.38
N THR A 107 7.20 -3.22 -23.49
CA THR A 107 6.76 -1.84 -23.25
C THR A 107 7.71 -1.18 -22.25
N PRO A 108 8.31 -0.02 -22.58
CA PRO A 108 9.17 0.70 -21.64
C PRO A 108 8.35 1.22 -20.46
N LEU A 109 8.92 1.13 -19.26
CA LEU A 109 8.33 1.73 -18.07
C LEU A 109 8.68 3.23 -18.00
N PRO A 110 7.79 4.08 -17.44
CA PRO A 110 8.08 5.49 -17.22
C PRO A 110 9.16 5.68 -16.14
N ASP A 111 9.65 6.91 -15.95
CA ASP A 111 10.60 7.23 -14.89
C ASP A 111 9.97 7.27 -13.49
N ARG A 112 8.67 7.59 -13.43
CA ARG A 112 7.87 7.72 -12.21
C ARG A 112 6.45 7.24 -12.44
N LEU A 113 5.78 6.82 -11.36
CA LEU A 113 4.38 6.38 -11.39
C LEU A 113 3.43 7.50 -10.99
N ASP A 114 2.45 7.79 -11.84
CA ASP A 114 1.39 8.72 -11.48
C ASP A 114 0.61 8.19 -10.27
N SER A 115 0.47 9.05 -9.28
CA SER A 115 -0.16 8.71 -8.03
C SER A 115 -0.82 9.93 -7.40
N VAL A 116 -1.82 9.68 -6.57
CA VAL A 116 -2.61 10.73 -5.92
C VAL A 116 -2.69 10.45 -4.42
N TYR A 117 -2.50 11.51 -3.65
CA TYR A 117 -2.66 11.51 -2.20
C TYR A 117 -3.65 12.60 -1.77
N ILE A 118 -4.73 12.17 -1.13
CA ILE A 118 -5.72 13.05 -0.53
C ILE A 118 -5.34 13.23 0.93
N VAL A 119 -4.84 14.42 1.25
CA VAL A 119 -4.22 14.75 2.54
C VAL A 119 -5.31 14.95 3.60
N SER A 120 -5.12 14.34 4.76
CA SER A 120 -5.99 14.58 5.93
C SER A 120 -5.92 16.06 6.34
N PRO A 121 -7.01 16.67 6.84
CA PRO A 121 -6.95 18.02 7.42
C PRO A 121 -5.98 18.16 8.59
N HIS A 122 -5.74 17.05 9.31
CA HIS A 122 -4.86 16.98 10.47
C HIS A 122 -3.94 15.76 10.31
N PRO A 123 -2.94 15.80 9.41
CA PRO A 123 -2.10 14.64 9.14
C PRO A 123 -1.14 14.39 10.30
N PHE A 124 -0.79 13.13 10.53
CA PHE A 124 0.34 12.80 11.39
C PHE A 124 1.66 13.16 10.67
N PRO A 125 2.61 13.85 11.33
CA PRO A 125 3.94 14.08 10.77
C PRO A 125 4.63 12.77 10.33
N GLU A 126 4.52 11.70 11.12
CA GLU A 126 5.12 10.40 10.77
C GLU A 126 4.51 9.75 9.51
N VAL A 127 3.26 10.08 9.17
CA VAL A 127 2.65 9.64 7.91
C VAL A 127 3.19 10.46 6.75
N GLU A 128 3.31 11.77 6.91
CA GLU A 128 3.87 12.64 5.87
C GLU A 128 5.34 12.31 5.58
N ASP A 129 6.14 12.07 6.61
CA ASP A 129 7.52 11.63 6.49
C ASP A 129 7.62 10.29 5.75
N PHE A 130 6.75 9.33 6.09
CA PHE A 130 6.72 8.04 5.42
C PHE A 130 6.24 8.15 3.97
N VAL A 131 5.26 9.01 3.67
CA VAL A 131 4.84 9.26 2.28
C VAL A 131 5.99 9.87 1.49
N GLN A 132 6.73 10.82 2.05
CA GLN A 132 7.90 11.40 1.38
C GLN A 132 8.99 10.35 1.13
N LEU A 133 9.29 9.52 2.12
CA LEU A 133 10.20 8.38 1.97
C LEU A 133 9.79 7.46 0.82
N SER A 134 8.49 7.15 0.73
CA SER A 134 7.92 6.31 -0.32
C SER A 134 7.94 6.96 -1.70
N ILE A 135 7.77 8.27 -1.80
CA ILE A 135 7.93 9.02 -3.06
C ILE A 135 9.31 8.79 -3.65
N ASP A 136 10.34 8.92 -2.81
CA ASP A 136 11.73 8.82 -3.23
C ASP A 136 12.12 7.36 -3.50
N THR A 137 11.69 6.45 -2.62
CA THR A 137 11.99 5.01 -2.73
C THR A 137 11.30 4.35 -3.92
N TYR A 138 10.03 4.67 -4.15
CA TYR A 138 9.20 3.99 -5.15
C TYR A 138 8.95 4.82 -6.41
N ARG A 139 9.67 5.94 -6.56
CA ARG A 139 9.62 6.81 -7.75
C ARG A 139 8.19 7.27 -8.06
N LEU A 140 7.48 7.77 -7.06
CA LEU A 140 6.08 8.20 -7.23
C LEU A 140 6.00 9.65 -7.71
N ASN A 141 5.28 9.90 -8.80
CA ASN A 141 4.80 11.22 -9.17
C ASN A 141 3.51 11.53 -8.40
N LEU A 142 3.65 11.91 -7.12
CA LEU A 142 2.53 12.03 -6.18
C LEU A 142 1.91 13.43 -6.21
N ALA A 143 0.71 13.55 -6.77
CA ALA A 143 -0.11 14.75 -6.69
C ALA A 143 -0.85 14.80 -5.34
N ARG A 144 -0.84 15.95 -4.67
CA ARG A 144 -1.38 16.13 -3.31
C ARG A 144 -2.57 17.08 -3.31
N TYR A 145 -3.67 16.67 -2.67
CA TYR A 145 -4.88 17.48 -2.56
C TYR A 145 -5.41 17.48 -1.13
N ALA A 146 -5.58 18.67 -0.54
CA ALA A 146 -6.16 18.86 0.79
C ALA A 146 -7.63 19.31 0.69
N LYS A 147 -8.49 18.43 0.16
CA LYS A 147 -9.92 18.68 -0.07
C LYS A 147 -10.74 17.44 0.29
N SER A 148 -12.07 17.54 0.26
CA SER A 148 -12.93 16.36 0.37
C SER A 148 -12.58 15.36 -0.74
N MET A 149 -12.74 14.06 -0.47
CA MET A 149 -12.29 13.00 -1.37
C MET A 149 -12.83 13.17 -2.80
N ARG A 150 -14.13 13.51 -2.93
CA ARG A 150 -14.76 13.74 -4.24
C ARG A 150 -14.14 14.93 -4.97
N GLN A 151 -13.97 16.07 -4.30
CA GLN A 151 -13.41 17.28 -4.92
C GLN A 151 -11.94 17.08 -5.30
N ALA A 152 -11.17 16.38 -4.46
CA ALA A 152 -9.78 16.06 -4.74
C ALA A 152 -9.64 15.21 -6.01
N PHE A 153 -10.48 14.18 -6.21
CA PHE A 153 -10.46 13.40 -7.45
C PHE A 153 -10.99 14.19 -8.66
N GLU A 154 -11.94 15.10 -8.46
CA GLU A 154 -12.42 15.97 -9.53
C GLU A 154 -11.31 16.88 -10.06
N ASP A 155 -10.56 17.53 -9.16
CA ASP A 155 -9.40 18.33 -9.52
C ASP A 155 -8.28 17.46 -10.12
N TYR A 156 -7.97 16.31 -9.50
CA TYR A 156 -6.91 15.42 -9.99
C TYR A 156 -7.17 14.95 -11.43
N LEU A 157 -8.41 14.56 -11.74
CA LEU A 157 -8.79 14.11 -13.08
C LEU A 157 -8.94 15.28 -14.07
N HIS A 158 -9.17 16.50 -13.59
CA HIS A 158 -9.08 17.69 -14.42
C HIS A 158 -7.62 17.97 -14.82
N ASP A 159 -6.71 17.93 -13.85
CA ASP A 159 -5.28 18.16 -14.05
C ASP A 159 -4.62 17.02 -14.86
N ASN A 160 -5.17 15.81 -14.76
CA ASN A 160 -4.65 14.57 -15.37
C ASN A 160 -5.74 13.88 -16.21
N SER A 161 -6.28 14.59 -17.21
CA SER A 161 -7.39 14.11 -18.03
C SER A 161 -7.13 12.82 -18.82
N HIS A 162 -5.86 12.39 -18.89
CA HIS A 162 -5.44 11.12 -19.48
C HIS A 162 -5.73 9.91 -18.58
N VAL A 163 -5.85 10.10 -17.27
CA VAL A 163 -6.10 9.02 -16.30
C VAL A 163 -7.54 8.51 -16.45
N LYS A 164 -7.68 7.19 -16.58
CA LYS A 164 -8.98 6.50 -16.73
C LYS A 164 -9.26 5.50 -15.62
N ALA A 165 -8.22 5.01 -14.95
CA ALA A 165 -8.36 4.04 -13.88
C ALA A 165 -7.37 4.31 -12.75
N ILE A 166 -7.83 4.10 -11.52
CA ILE A 166 -7.06 4.35 -10.31
C ILE A 166 -7.07 3.10 -9.44
N PHE A 167 -5.88 2.63 -9.07
CA PHE A 167 -5.72 1.55 -8.10
C PHE A 167 -5.99 2.07 -6.68
N VAL A 168 -6.79 1.34 -5.90
CA VAL A 168 -7.21 1.72 -4.56
C VAL A 168 -7.00 0.56 -3.58
N GLY A 169 -6.37 0.83 -2.44
CA GLY A 169 -6.03 -0.15 -1.40
C GLY A 169 -7.17 -0.52 -0.44
N THR A 170 -8.43 -0.38 -0.84
CA THR A 170 -9.60 -0.71 0.01
C THR A 170 -9.81 -2.22 0.09
N ARG A 171 -10.13 -2.73 1.28
CA ARG A 171 -10.46 -4.13 1.56
C ARG A 171 -11.95 -4.32 1.86
N ARG A 172 -12.47 -5.55 1.76
CA ARG A 172 -13.90 -5.84 2.03
C ARG A 172 -14.33 -5.47 3.44
N THR A 173 -13.40 -5.55 4.38
CA THR A 173 -13.61 -5.26 5.81
C THR A 173 -13.55 -3.76 6.12
N ASP A 174 -13.14 -2.92 5.16
CA ASP A 174 -13.17 -1.47 5.31
C ASP A 174 -14.60 -0.91 5.21
N PRO A 175 -14.87 0.28 5.79
CA PRO A 175 -16.13 0.98 5.60
C PRO A 175 -16.49 1.11 4.11
N HIS A 176 -17.71 0.70 3.76
CA HIS A 176 -18.24 0.67 2.40
C HIS A 176 -17.53 -0.32 1.43
N GLY A 177 -16.62 -1.17 1.91
CA GLY A 177 -15.85 -2.10 1.09
C GLY A 177 -16.57 -3.42 0.75
N ALA A 178 -17.57 -3.83 1.54
CA ALA A 178 -18.13 -5.18 1.49
C ALA A 178 -18.63 -5.63 0.10
N SER A 179 -19.30 -4.74 -0.64
CA SER A 179 -19.89 -5.02 -1.96
C SER A 179 -19.01 -4.64 -3.15
N LEU A 180 -17.82 -4.09 -2.92
CA LEU A 180 -16.93 -3.66 -4.00
C LEU A 180 -16.42 -4.86 -4.81
N LYS A 181 -16.17 -4.61 -6.09
CA LYS A 181 -15.58 -5.57 -7.04
C LYS A 181 -14.12 -5.22 -7.32
N TYR A 182 -13.38 -6.15 -7.93
CA TYR A 182 -12.00 -5.89 -8.37
C TYR A 182 -11.91 -4.71 -9.34
N PHE A 183 -12.90 -4.57 -10.22
CA PHE A 183 -13.05 -3.46 -11.15
C PHE A 183 -14.43 -2.85 -10.92
N ASP A 184 -14.48 -1.62 -10.44
CA ASP A 184 -15.69 -0.96 -10.00
C ASP A 184 -15.72 0.49 -10.48
N PRO A 185 -16.51 0.84 -11.51
CA PRO A 185 -16.72 2.23 -11.88
C PRO A 185 -17.16 3.05 -10.67
N THR A 186 -16.72 4.30 -10.60
CA THR A 186 -17.21 5.22 -9.58
C THR A 186 -18.73 5.39 -9.61
N ASP A 187 -19.32 5.58 -8.42
CA ASP A 187 -20.75 5.77 -8.26
C ASP A 187 -21.24 7.08 -8.90
N ARG A 188 -22.56 7.17 -9.15
CA ARG A 188 -23.17 8.40 -9.68
C ARG A 188 -22.88 9.59 -8.76
N GLY A 189 -22.41 10.68 -9.37
CA GLY A 189 -22.07 11.91 -8.64
C GLY A 189 -20.62 11.99 -8.18
N TRP A 190 -19.81 10.96 -8.46
CA TRP A 190 -18.35 11.05 -8.44
C TRP A 190 -17.80 11.36 -9.84
N PRO A 191 -16.59 11.95 -9.96
CA PRO A 191 -15.91 12.04 -11.24
C PRO A 191 -15.69 10.63 -11.81
N ALA A 192 -15.85 10.47 -13.13
CA ALA A 192 -15.90 9.16 -13.76
C ALA A 192 -14.50 8.55 -13.94
N PHE A 193 -14.23 7.44 -13.27
CA PHE A 193 -13.06 6.60 -13.50
C PHE A 193 -13.33 5.15 -13.05
N MET A 194 -12.46 4.22 -13.46
CA MET A 194 -12.49 2.85 -12.94
C MET A 194 -11.69 2.75 -11.65
N ARG A 195 -12.31 2.32 -10.55
CA ARG A 195 -11.59 1.92 -9.33
C ARG A 195 -11.14 0.48 -9.50
N ILE A 196 -9.87 0.22 -9.23
CA ILE A 196 -9.29 -1.13 -9.28
C ILE A 196 -8.83 -1.50 -7.89
N HIS A 197 -9.28 -2.65 -7.36
CA HIS A 197 -9.03 -3.08 -5.99
C HIS A 197 -8.29 -4.44 -5.93
N PRO A 198 -7.00 -4.53 -6.29
CA PRO A 198 -6.28 -5.81 -6.35
C PRO A 198 -6.13 -6.49 -4.98
N VAL A 199 -6.18 -5.73 -3.89
CA VAL A 199 -6.01 -6.22 -2.51
C VAL A 199 -7.33 -6.36 -1.75
N ILE A 200 -8.47 -6.30 -2.44
CA ILE A 200 -9.79 -6.20 -1.79
C ILE A 200 -10.12 -7.35 -0.83
N ASP A 201 -9.68 -8.57 -1.13
CA ASP A 201 -9.97 -9.76 -0.31
C ASP A 201 -8.90 -10.07 0.73
N TRP A 202 -7.92 -9.17 0.93
CA TRP A 202 -6.88 -9.38 1.93
C TRP A 202 -7.41 -9.15 3.34
N HIS A 203 -7.00 -10.01 4.26
CA HIS A 203 -7.27 -9.85 5.68
C HIS A 203 -6.13 -9.10 6.40
N TYR A 204 -6.44 -8.48 7.53
CA TYR A 204 -5.49 -7.65 8.28
C TYR A 204 -4.19 -8.40 8.61
N ALA A 205 -4.32 -9.63 9.08
CA ALA A 205 -3.16 -10.48 9.40
C ALA A 205 -2.33 -10.84 8.16
N GLU A 206 -2.95 -10.94 6.98
CA GLU A 206 -2.28 -11.24 5.71
C GLU A 206 -1.47 -10.04 5.22
N VAL A 207 -2.03 -8.82 5.31
CA VAL A 207 -1.33 -7.56 5.02
C VAL A 207 -0.03 -7.47 5.79
N TRP A 208 -0.09 -7.67 7.11
CA TRP A 208 1.10 -7.63 7.95
C TRP A 208 2.06 -8.78 7.71
N THR A 209 1.53 -9.99 7.45
CA THR A 209 2.38 -11.14 7.12
C THR A 209 3.19 -10.88 5.86
N PHE A 210 2.59 -10.30 4.82
CA PHE A 210 3.29 -9.93 3.60
C PHE A 210 4.35 -8.84 3.84
N ILE A 211 3.97 -7.73 4.49
CA ILE A 211 4.88 -6.62 4.80
C ILE A 211 6.10 -7.12 5.58
N ARG A 212 5.87 -7.91 6.64
CA ARG A 212 6.93 -8.40 7.52
C ARG A 212 7.77 -9.50 6.88
N HIS A 213 7.15 -10.43 6.14
CA HIS A 213 7.88 -11.50 5.47
C HIS A 213 8.84 -10.95 4.41
N LEU A 214 8.38 -9.95 3.64
CA LEU A 214 9.17 -9.27 2.63
C LEU A 214 10.01 -8.12 3.18
N ASN A 215 10.06 -7.90 4.50
CA ASN A 215 10.84 -6.84 5.13
C ASN A 215 10.66 -5.47 4.45
N ILE A 216 9.40 -5.10 4.18
CA ILE A 216 9.03 -3.84 3.55
C ILE A 216 8.96 -2.77 4.64
N PRO A 217 9.66 -1.62 4.51
CA PRO A 217 9.52 -0.51 5.45
C PRO A 217 8.09 0.03 5.51
N TYR A 218 7.61 0.38 6.70
CA TYR A 218 6.26 0.91 6.92
C TYR A 218 6.28 2.09 7.91
N CYS A 219 5.19 2.86 7.96
CA CYS A 219 5.07 4.01 8.87
C CYS A 219 5.24 3.60 10.34
N SER A 220 6.09 4.32 11.09
CA SER A 220 6.46 4.00 12.46
C SER A 220 5.30 4.05 13.46
N LEU A 221 4.17 4.69 13.13
CA LEU A 221 2.98 4.67 13.99
C LEU A 221 2.47 3.24 14.20
N TYR A 222 2.66 2.36 13.24
CA TYR A 222 2.27 0.96 13.39
C TYR A 222 3.04 0.25 14.51
N ASP A 223 4.31 0.61 14.77
CA ASP A 223 5.05 0.08 15.91
C ASP A 223 4.56 0.65 17.25
N LYS A 224 3.91 1.82 17.22
CA LYS A 224 3.28 2.48 18.39
C LYS A 224 1.83 2.00 18.66
N GLY A 225 1.41 0.90 18.02
CA GLY A 225 0.10 0.28 18.24
C GLY A 225 -1.08 0.91 17.49
N TYR A 226 -0.83 1.84 16.56
CA TYR A 226 -1.86 2.30 15.63
C TYR A 226 -2.15 1.21 14.60
N THR A 227 -3.41 0.86 14.35
CA THR A 227 -3.79 -0.24 13.43
C THR A 227 -4.53 0.25 12.18
N SER A 228 -5.14 1.44 12.27
CA SER A 228 -5.78 2.17 11.18
C SER A 228 -5.38 3.64 11.28
N LEU A 229 -4.92 4.23 10.17
CA LEU A 229 -4.43 5.61 10.18
C LEU A 229 -5.48 6.56 9.58
N GLY A 230 -5.86 7.58 10.34
CA GLY A 230 -6.63 8.74 9.92
C GLY A 230 -5.84 10.03 10.13
N GLY A 231 -6.49 11.05 10.69
CA GLY A 231 -5.83 12.25 11.19
C GLY A 231 -5.50 12.17 12.68
N THR A 232 -4.71 13.12 13.17
CA THR A 232 -4.31 13.22 14.58
C THR A 232 -5.48 13.46 15.53
N THR A 233 -6.61 13.93 15.01
CA THR A 233 -7.81 14.27 15.78
C THR A 233 -8.84 13.15 15.87
N ASP A 234 -8.69 12.06 15.10
CA ASP A 234 -9.69 10.98 15.00
C ASP A 234 -9.08 9.58 15.14
N THR A 235 -7.80 9.50 15.51
CA THR A 235 -7.01 8.27 15.49
C THR A 235 -6.15 8.14 16.74
N HIS A 236 -6.28 7.00 17.40
CA HIS A 236 -5.59 6.60 18.63
C HIS A 236 -4.95 5.21 18.48
N PRO A 237 -3.94 4.87 19.30
CA PRO A 237 -3.45 3.50 19.39
C PRO A 237 -4.57 2.52 19.74
N ASN A 238 -4.53 1.32 19.17
CA ASN A 238 -5.60 0.34 19.31
C ASN A 238 -5.67 -0.17 20.76
N PRO A 239 -6.84 -0.08 21.44
CA PRO A 239 -6.97 -0.50 22.84
C PRO A 239 -6.69 -1.99 23.06
N VAL A 240 -6.89 -2.86 22.05
CA VAL A 240 -6.58 -4.30 22.11
C VAL A 240 -5.07 -4.57 22.25
N LEU A 241 -4.25 -3.60 21.81
CA LEU A 241 -2.80 -3.71 21.85
C LEU A 241 -2.18 -3.08 23.10
N LYS A 242 -2.98 -2.49 24.01
CA LYS A 242 -2.45 -1.90 25.25
C LYS A 242 -1.71 -2.96 26.10
N ALA A 243 -0.48 -2.68 26.51
CA ALA A 243 0.31 -3.58 27.33
C ALA A 243 -0.28 -3.69 28.74
N LYS A 244 -0.27 -4.89 29.32
CA LYS A 244 -0.84 -5.15 30.65
C LYS A 244 0.05 -4.68 31.81
N ASN A 245 1.35 -4.52 31.57
CA ASN A 245 2.37 -4.42 32.63
C ASN A 245 3.12 -3.07 32.65
N GLU A 246 2.81 -2.15 31.75
CA GLU A 246 3.47 -0.84 31.64
C GLU A 246 2.39 0.23 31.45
N ASN A 247 2.51 1.36 32.16
CA ASN A 247 1.60 2.48 31.96
C ASN A 247 1.83 3.07 30.56
N ASP A 248 0.79 2.97 29.73
CA ASP A 248 0.65 3.58 28.40
C ASP A 248 1.57 3.10 27.28
N SER A 249 2.14 1.89 27.36
CA SER A 249 2.78 1.25 26.19
C SER A 249 1.80 0.39 25.39
N TYR A 250 2.00 0.33 24.08
CA TYR A 250 1.19 -0.45 23.14
C TYR A 250 2.07 -1.41 22.36
N ARG A 251 1.56 -2.62 22.14
CA ARG A 251 2.16 -3.61 21.25
C ARG A 251 2.00 -3.16 19.79
N PRO A 252 2.91 -3.56 18.90
CA PRO A 252 2.88 -3.15 17.50
C PRO A 252 1.67 -3.73 16.74
N ALA A 253 1.27 -3.03 15.67
CA ALA A 253 0.06 -3.27 14.89
C ALA A 253 -0.04 -4.69 14.32
N TYR A 254 1.09 -5.28 13.92
CA TYR A 254 1.15 -6.63 13.36
C TYR A 254 0.87 -7.75 14.37
N GLU A 255 0.69 -7.42 15.66
CA GLU A 255 0.22 -8.37 16.68
C GLU A 255 -1.32 -8.43 16.78
N LEU A 256 -2.05 -7.53 16.13
CA LEU A 256 -3.50 -7.62 15.98
C LEU A 256 -3.84 -8.69 14.91
N VAL A 257 -4.91 -9.45 15.15
CA VAL A 257 -5.31 -10.57 14.27
C VAL A 257 -6.68 -10.38 13.65
N GLN A 258 -7.67 -9.88 14.41
CA GLN A 258 -9.06 -9.77 13.95
C GLN A 258 -9.26 -8.50 13.11
N ASP A 259 -9.87 -8.63 11.94
CA ASP A 259 -10.18 -7.48 11.06
C ASP A 259 -11.14 -6.49 11.73
N GLU A 260 -12.12 -6.99 12.49
CA GLU A 260 -13.15 -6.18 13.14
C GLU A 260 -12.57 -5.27 14.23
N GLU A 261 -11.41 -5.62 14.77
CA GLU A 261 -10.73 -4.87 15.81
C GLU A 261 -9.85 -3.76 15.24
N GLU A 262 -9.55 -3.76 13.94
CA GLU A 262 -8.59 -2.86 13.30
C GLU A 262 -8.90 -1.39 13.53
N ARG A 263 -10.19 -1.03 13.56
CA ARG A 263 -10.64 0.35 13.64
C ARG A 263 -11.08 0.77 15.04
N LEU A 264 -10.80 -0.04 16.08
CA LEU A 264 -11.16 0.30 17.46
C LEU A 264 -10.43 1.52 18.01
N GLY A 265 -9.32 1.93 17.38
CA GLY A 265 -8.63 3.19 17.66
C GLY A 265 -9.14 4.38 16.85
N ARG A 266 -10.24 4.27 16.10
CA ARG A 266 -10.84 5.37 15.33
C ARG A 266 -12.06 5.91 16.06
N ASP A 267 -12.18 7.23 16.10
CA ASP A 267 -13.39 7.88 16.61
C ASP A 267 -14.61 7.53 15.73
N ARG A 268 -15.79 7.51 16.36
CA ARG A 268 -17.06 7.18 15.71
C ARG A 268 -17.76 8.41 15.15
#